data_AF-A0A2N0KUG5-F1
#
_entry.id   AF-A0A2N0KUG5-F1
#
_cell.length_a   1.000
_cell.length_b   1.000
_cell.length_c   1.000
_cell.angle_alpha   90.00
_cell.angle_beta   90.00
_cell.angle_gamma   90.00
#
_symmetry.space_group_name_H-M   'P 1'
#
loop_
_entity.id
_entity.type
_entity.pdbx_description
1 polymer ?
#
loop_
_entity_poly.entity_id
_entity_poly.type
_entity_poly.pdbx_seq_one_letter_code
_entity_poly.pdbx_strand_id
1 'polypeptide(L)'
;MGQAEARSAPEREIDVSSEASLLVQGGSRHGEVIAIFAEVTTLGRQPDNDVVVDEPPVSRKHSAIVATVNGYYIRDLGSTNGTFINRRRIFDDEFPLTHGDLVRMGGSDVTFMFQYSGAKTVLISKVEAPIDALVVDSKARQVYVKGKRLDPPLPRKEFDLLQLLNAKRGEAVSRDEIAGHVWAERPDSDVGNHEIEQCVHRVRVRVEESTSKPQHLITVRGFGYKLDA
;
A
#
# COMPACT_ATOMS: atom_id res chain seq x y z
N MET A 1 2.26 24.49 44.31
CA MET A 1 3.63 24.62 43.76
C MET A 1 3.90 23.33 42.99
N GLY A 2 4.14 23.44 41.66
CA GLY A 2 4.50 22.33 40.77
C GLY A 2 3.36 21.82 39.88
N GLN A 3 2.88 22.63 38.93
CA GLN A 3 2.16 22.10 37.77
C GLN A 3 3.20 21.52 36.80
N ALA A 4 2.99 20.28 36.37
CA ALA A 4 3.82 19.63 35.36
C ALA A 4 3.49 20.25 34.00
N GLU A 5 4.46 20.97 33.43
CA GLU A 5 4.43 21.43 32.05
C GLU A 5 4.49 20.21 31.13
N ALA A 6 3.37 19.92 30.46
CA ALA A 6 3.35 19.00 29.34
C ALA A 6 4.19 19.60 28.21
N ARG A 7 5.39 19.04 27.99
CA ARG A 7 6.20 19.34 26.80
C ARG A 7 5.44 18.85 25.57
N SER A 8 4.87 19.79 24.82
CA SER A 8 4.34 19.57 23.48
C SER A 8 5.48 19.01 22.59
N ALA A 9 5.25 17.84 21.98
CA ALA A 9 6.11 17.33 20.93
C ALA A 9 6.04 18.28 19.72
N PRO A 10 7.14 18.49 18.97
CA PRO A 10 7.11 19.43 17.86
C PRO A 10 6.19 18.87 16.76
N GLU A 11 5.12 19.61 16.45
CA GLU A 11 4.39 19.48 15.20
C GLU A 11 5.41 19.72 14.08
N ARG A 12 5.78 18.64 13.38
CA ARG A 12 6.74 18.72 12.28
C ARG A 12 6.04 19.39 11.10
N GLU A 13 6.33 20.67 10.89
CA GLU A 13 5.93 21.41 9.69
C GLU A 13 6.39 20.65 8.42
N ILE A 14 5.43 20.34 7.55
CA ILE A 14 5.70 19.76 6.25
C ILE A 14 6.18 20.90 5.34
N ASP A 15 7.47 20.93 5.02
CA ASP A 15 8.01 21.84 3.99
C ASP A 15 7.55 21.36 2.61
N VAL A 16 6.41 21.89 2.17
CA VAL A 16 5.80 21.67 0.84
C VAL A 16 6.40 22.55 -0.25
N SER A 17 7.65 23.02 -0.09
CA SER A 17 8.36 23.66 -1.19
C SER A 17 8.39 22.74 -2.42
N SER A 18 8.30 23.35 -3.60
CA SER A 18 7.84 22.82 -4.89
C SER A 18 8.65 21.65 -5.49
N GLU A 19 8.75 20.54 -4.76
CA GLU A 19 9.49 19.36 -5.19
C GLU A 19 8.63 18.44 -6.06
N ALA A 20 7.30 18.63 -6.13
CA ALA A 20 6.39 17.82 -6.93
C ALA A 20 5.53 18.62 -7.92
N SER A 21 5.20 18.01 -9.05
CA SER A 21 4.31 18.57 -10.06
C SER A 21 3.55 17.50 -10.84
N LEU A 22 2.53 17.92 -11.59
CA LEU A 22 1.81 17.14 -12.57
C LEU A 22 2.09 17.73 -13.95
N LEU A 23 2.75 16.95 -14.81
CA LEU A 23 2.91 17.28 -16.23
C LEU A 23 1.72 16.73 -17.01
N VAL A 24 0.96 17.59 -17.67
CA VAL A 24 -0.19 17.19 -18.49
C VAL A 24 0.29 16.48 -19.76
N GLN A 25 -0.17 15.26 -19.98
CA GLN A 25 0.21 14.37 -21.10
C GLN A 25 -0.87 14.24 -22.18
N GLY A 26 -2.00 14.93 -22.07
CA GLY A 26 -3.09 14.84 -23.06
C GLY A 26 -4.09 15.99 -22.97
N GLY A 27 -4.95 16.10 -24.00
CA GLY A 27 -5.91 17.19 -24.14
C GLY A 27 -5.29 18.54 -24.53
N SER A 28 -6.08 19.61 -24.46
CA SER A 28 -5.70 20.97 -24.88
C SER A 28 -4.61 21.62 -24.01
N ARG A 29 -4.38 21.09 -22.80
CA ARG A 29 -3.37 21.55 -21.84
C ARG A 29 -2.09 20.73 -21.88
N HIS A 30 -1.91 19.86 -22.87
CA HIS A 30 -0.71 19.02 -23.00
C HIS A 30 0.59 19.85 -22.88
N GLY A 31 1.51 19.38 -22.04
CA GLY A 31 2.79 20.02 -21.76
C GLY A 31 2.76 21.04 -20.63
N GLU A 32 1.58 21.41 -20.12
CA GLU A 32 1.47 22.25 -18.94
C GLU A 32 2.00 21.51 -17.70
N VAL A 33 2.73 22.22 -16.84
CA VAL A 33 3.23 21.70 -15.56
C VAL A 33 2.49 22.40 -14.44
N ILE A 34 1.83 21.61 -13.61
CA ILE A 34 1.03 22.09 -12.48
C ILE A 34 1.77 21.70 -11.21
N ALA A 35 2.31 22.66 -10.48
CA ALA A 35 3.06 22.37 -9.28
C ALA A 35 2.12 22.06 -8.10
N ILE A 36 2.59 21.15 -7.23
CA ILE A 36 1.89 20.70 -6.02
C ILE A 36 2.56 21.42 -4.85
N PHE A 37 1.83 22.35 -4.22
CA PHE A 37 2.37 23.21 -3.16
C PHE A 37 1.63 23.06 -1.83
N ALA A 38 0.56 22.28 -1.76
CA ALA A 38 -0.29 22.15 -0.59
C ALA A 38 -0.28 20.71 -0.06
N GLU A 39 -0.56 20.56 1.23
CA GLU A 39 -0.73 19.24 1.86
C GLU A 39 -1.81 18.41 1.17
N VAL A 40 -2.86 19.06 0.65
CA VAL A 40 -3.90 18.43 -0.16
C VAL A 40 -4.09 19.26 -1.44
N THR A 41 -3.96 18.61 -2.58
CA THR A 41 -4.24 19.16 -3.91
C THR A 41 -5.38 18.38 -4.54
N THR A 42 -6.53 19.03 -4.71
CA THR A 42 -7.75 18.44 -5.24
C THR A 42 -7.80 18.49 -6.76
N LEU A 43 -8.31 17.42 -7.38
CA LEU A 43 -8.50 17.31 -8.82
C LEU A 43 -9.95 16.99 -9.14
N GLY A 44 -10.51 17.66 -10.13
CA GLY A 44 -11.87 17.42 -10.56
C GLY A 44 -12.38 18.44 -11.56
N ARG A 45 -13.62 18.23 -12.01
CA ARG A 45 -14.24 19.10 -13.02
C ARG A 45 -14.70 20.45 -12.48
N GLN A 46 -14.99 20.56 -11.18
CA GLN A 46 -15.46 21.85 -10.65
C GLN A 46 -14.32 22.88 -10.57
N PRO A 47 -14.61 24.17 -10.78
CA PRO A 47 -13.61 25.25 -10.70
C PRO A 47 -13.00 25.47 -9.32
N ASP A 48 -13.57 24.89 -8.27
CA ASP A 48 -13.11 24.98 -6.89
C ASP A 48 -12.07 23.89 -6.54
N ASN A 49 -11.58 23.13 -7.53
CA ASN A 49 -10.44 22.24 -7.37
C ASN A 49 -9.15 22.97 -7.71
N ASP A 50 -8.06 22.56 -7.06
CA ASP A 50 -6.72 23.08 -7.34
C ASP A 50 -6.28 22.74 -8.77
N VAL A 51 -6.65 21.54 -9.25
CA VAL A 51 -6.47 21.11 -10.63
C VAL A 51 -7.82 20.87 -11.28
N VAL A 52 -8.25 21.84 -12.09
CA VAL A 52 -9.50 21.74 -12.83
C VAL A 52 -9.30 20.92 -14.10
N VAL A 53 -10.08 19.86 -14.26
CA VAL A 53 -10.12 19.04 -15.47
C VAL A 53 -11.56 19.01 -15.97
N ASP A 54 -11.86 19.97 -16.85
CA ASP A 54 -13.21 20.18 -17.37
C ASP A 54 -13.57 19.19 -18.48
N GLU A 55 -13.64 17.91 -18.10
CA GLU A 55 -13.96 16.80 -18.99
C GLU A 55 -15.19 16.06 -18.46
N PRO A 56 -16.21 15.76 -19.29
CA PRO A 56 -17.41 15.03 -18.87
C PRO A 56 -17.17 13.74 -18.06
N PRO A 57 -16.18 12.87 -18.38
CA PRO A 57 -15.91 11.67 -17.57
C PRO A 57 -15.29 11.95 -16.20
N VAL A 58 -14.92 13.19 -15.87
CA VAL A 58 -14.32 13.58 -14.60
C VAL A 58 -15.40 14.07 -13.63
N SER A 59 -15.54 13.38 -12.49
CA SER A 59 -16.37 13.82 -11.37
C SER A 59 -16.02 15.22 -10.86
N ARG A 60 -17.00 15.87 -10.24
CA ARG A 60 -16.91 17.24 -9.72
C ARG A 60 -15.74 17.45 -8.75
N LYS A 61 -15.67 16.61 -7.72
CA LYS A 61 -14.49 16.33 -6.89
C LYS A 61 -14.11 14.88 -7.20
N HIS A 62 -12.97 14.64 -7.84
CA HIS A 62 -12.66 13.32 -8.39
C HIS A 62 -11.62 12.60 -7.54
N SER A 63 -10.48 13.25 -7.32
CA SER A 63 -9.38 12.70 -6.56
C SER A 63 -8.65 13.81 -5.82
N ALA A 64 -7.79 13.44 -4.89
CA ALA A 64 -6.90 14.36 -4.22
C ALA A 64 -5.51 13.75 -4.09
N ILE A 65 -4.49 14.55 -4.35
CA ILE A 65 -3.11 14.23 -3.99
C ILE A 65 -2.86 14.76 -2.59
N VAL A 66 -2.33 13.92 -1.71
CA VAL A 66 -2.00 14.23 -0.34
C VAL A 66 -0.48 14.15 -0.18
N ALA A 67 0.14 15.27 0.17
CA ALA A 67 1.54 15.34 0.54
C ALA A 67 1.67 15.00 2.03
N THR A 68 2.60 14.11 2.34
CA THR A 68 2.90 13.69 3.71
C THR A 68 4.42 13.71 3.93
N VAL A 69 4.85 13.59 5.19
CA VAL A 69 6.26 13.37 5.53
C VAL A 69 6.88 12.13 4.88
N ASN A 70 6.05 11.18 4.43
CA ASN A 70 6.47 9.92 3.81
C ASN A 70 6.37 9.94 2.28
N GLY A 71 6.03 11.09 1.68
CA GLY A 71 5.85 11.25 0.23
C GLY A 71 4.41 11.57 -0.16
N TYR A 72 4.11 11.37 -1.43
CA TYR A 72 2.84 11.76 -2.05
C TYR A 72 1.93 10.55 -2.27
N TYR A 73 0.66 10.74 -1.98
CA TYR A 73 -0.38 9.73 -2.17
C TYR A 73 -1.53 10.32 -2.97
N ILE A 74 -2.27 9.50 -3.70
CA ILE A 74 -3.51 9.90 -4.35
C ILE A 74 -4.68 9.10 -3.80
N ARG A 75 -5.80 9.79 -3.57
CA ARG A 75 -7.06 9.23 -3.09
C ARG A 75 -8.13 9.44 -4.14
N ASP A 76 -8.95 8.43 -4.41
CA ASP A 76 -10.19 8.61 -5.17
C ASP A 76 -11.30 9.09 -4.21
N LEU A 77 -12.01 10.16 -4.57
CA LEU A 77 -13.03 10.79 -3.69
C LEU A 77 -14.44 10.25 -3.96
N GLY A 78 -14.55 8.97 -4.33
CA GLY A 78 -15.82 8.37 -4.74
C GLY A 78 -16.23 8.78 -6.16
N SER A 79 -15.24 8.86 -7.06
CA SER A 79 -15.48 9.24 -8.44
C SER A 79 -16.32 8.19 -9.18
N THR A 80 -17.14 8.66 -10.12
CA THR A 80 -18.06 7.78 -10.86
C THR A 80 -17.31 6.80 -11.76
N ASN A 81 -16.26 7.29 -12.45
CA ASN A 81 -15.52 6.52 -13.44
C ASN A 81 -14.18 5.97 -12.91
N GLY A 82 -13.79 6.32 -11.69
CA GLY A 82 -12.57 5.86 -11.03
C GLY A 82 -11.31 6.63 -11.43
N THR A 83 -10.35 6.62 -10.52
CA THR A 83 -8.97 7.07 -10.76
C THR A 83 -8.07 5.89 -11.15
N PHE A 84 -7.13 6.11 -12.07
CA PHE A 84 -6.22 5.09 -12.57
C PHE A 84 -4.77 5.56 -12.47
N ILE A 85 -3.87 4.66 -12.08
CA ILE A 85 -2.43 4.87 -12.09
C ILE A 85 -1.78 3.78 -12.94
N ASN A 86 -0.97 4.17 -13.92
CA ASN A 86 -0.31 3.24 -14.86
C ASN A 86 -1.29 2.21 -15.46
N ARG A 87 -2.48 2.66 -15.83
CA ARG A 87 -3.63 1.88 -16.36
C ARG A 87 -4.37 0.99 -15.34
N ARG A 88 -3.93 0.90 -14.09
CA ARG A 88 -4.61 0.16 -13.02
C ARG A 88 -5.56 1.08 -12.26
N ARG A 89 -6.82 0.68 -12.09
CA ARG A 89 -7.77 1.39 -11.23
C ARG A 89 -7.36 1.25 -9.77
N ILE A 90 -7.38 2.35 -9.03
CA ILE A 90 -7.14 2.36 -7.58
C ILE A 90 -8.48 2.21 -6.84
N PHE A 91 -8.46 1.50 -5.71
CA PHE A 91 -9.65 1.24 -4.87
C PHE A 91 -9.36 1.43 -3.38
N ASP A 92 -8.12 1.69 -3.01
CA ASP A 92 -7.69 1.90 -1.62
C ASP A 92 -7.81 3.40 -1.28
N ASP A 93 -8.05 3.70 0.00
CA ASP A 93 -8.25 5.08 0.47
C ASP A 93 -7.06 5.99 0.13
N GLU A 94 -5.84 5.44 0.07
CA GLU A 94 -4.62 6.13 -0.33
C GLU A 94 -3.71 5.23 -1.18
N PHE A 95 -3.26 5.73 -2.33
CA PHE A 95 -2.31 5.03 -3.19
C PHE A 95 -1.02 5.84 -3.36
N PRO A 96 0.17 5.28 -3.10
CA PRO A 96 1.42 6.03 -3.20
C PRO A 96 1.74 6.42 -4.65
N LEU A 97 2.14 7.67 -4.86
CA LEU A 97 2.63 8.20 -6.13
C LEU A 97 4.16 8.18 -6.18
N THR A 98 4.69 7.69 -7.29
CA THR A 98 6.13 7.67 -7.59
C THR A 98 6.41 8.55 -8.82
N HIS A 99 7.59 9.18 -8.85
CA HIS A 99 8.03 9.93 -10.03
C HIS A 99 7.86 9.09 -11.31
N GLY A 100 7.22 9.68 -12.32
CA GLY A 100 6.90 9.05 -13.60
C GLY A 100 5.53 8.37 -13.66
N ASP A 101 4.82 8.22 -12.53
CA ASP A 101 3.50 7.59 -12.52
C ASP A 101 2.48 8.39 -13.37
N LEU A 102 1.75 7.67 -14.22
CA LEU A 102 0.69 8.24 -15.04
C LEU A 102 -0.67 8.14 -14.34
N VAL A 103 -1.21 9.28 -13.95
CA VAL A 103 -2.53 9.44 -13.34
C VAL A 103 -3.56 9.79 -14.40
N ARG A 104 -4.63 9.00 -14.49
CA ARG A 104 -5.75 9.24 -15.40
C ARG A 104 -7.06 9.21 -14.63
N MET A 105 -7.91 10.21 -14.86
CA MET A 105 -9.22 10.33 -14.20
C MET A 105 -10.34 9.89 -15.15
N GLY A 106 -11.11 8.90 -14.72
CA GLY A 106 -12.16 8.28 -15.54
C GLY A 106 -11.63 7.78 -16.88
N GLY A 107 -12.46 7.86 -17.92
CA GLY A 107 -12.10 7.60 -19.30
C GLY A 107 -11.54 8.82 -20.05
N SER A 108 -11.06 9.85 -19.35
CA SER A 108 -10.63 11.10 -20.01
C SER A 108 -9.33 10.92 -20.81
N ASP A 109 -9.18 11.73 -21.85
CA ASP A 109 -7.95 11.88 -22.63
C ASP A 109 -6.88 12.70 -21.88
N VAL A 110 -7.26 13.34 -20.76
CA VAL A 110 -6.35 14.11 -19.92
C VAL A 110 -5.68 13.17 -18.92
N THR A 111 -4.42 12.86 -19.19
CA THR A 111 -3.53 12.10 -18.30
C THR A 111 -2.46 13.02 -17.73
N PHE A 112 -2.05 12.80 -16.50
CA PHE A 112 -0.98 13.54 -15.84
C PHE A 112 0.18 12.61 -15.53
N MET A 113 1.41 13.06 -15.74
CA MET A 113 2.60 12.40 -15.22
C MET A 113 2.99 13.09 -13.92
N PHE A 114 3.04 12.33 -12.84
CA PHE A 114 3.54 12.82 -11.57
C PHE A 114 5.06 12.97 -11.64
N GLN A 115 5.57 14.16 -11.31
CA GLN A 115 6.98 14.44 -11.24
C GLN A 115 7.34 14.82 -9.81
N TYR A 116 8.47 14.33 -9.32
CA TYR A 116 9.00 14.65 -8.01
C TYR A 116 10.52 14.71 -8.13
N SER A 117 11.13 15.84 -7.78
CA SER A 117 12.56 16.10 -7.93
C SER A 117 13.29 16.15 -6.59
N GLY A 118 12.68 15.67 -5.49
CA GLY A 118 13.24 15.75 -4.15
C GLY A 118 14.69 15.28 -4.12
N ALA A 119 15.61 16.25 -3.98
CA ALA A 119 17.05 16.01 -3.89
C ALA A 119 17.42 15.61 -2.46
N LYS A 120 16.75 14.59 -1.92
CA LYS A 120 17.16 13.85 -0.74
C LYS A 120 16.88 12.39 -1.01
N THR A 121 17.94 11.60 -1.00
CA THR A 121 17.88 10.14 -1.01
C THR A 121 17.03 9.67 0.17
N VAL A 122 15.74 9.45 -0.07
CA VAL A 122 14.90 8.57 0.74
C VAL A 122 14.37 7.50 -0.19
N LEU A 123 15.22 6.49 -0.41
CA LEU A 123 14.83 5.18 -0.91
C LEU A 123 14.09 4.43 0.21
N ILE A 124 12.83 4.76 0.50
CA ILE A 124 11.89 3.88 1.25
C ILE A 124 10.47 4.36 0.88
N SER A 125 9.54 3.64 0.28
CA SER A 125 9.43 2.22 -0.07
C SER A 125 8.31 2.08 -1.12
N LYS A 126 8.68 1.89 -2.37
CA LYS A 126 7.98 0.95 -3.25
C LYS A 126 9.07 -0.01 -3.71
N VAL A 127 9.32 -1.02 -2.87
CA VAL A 127 9.68 -2.29 -3.49
C VAL A 127 8.45 -2.57 -4.34
N GLU A 128 8.55 -2.36 -5.65
CA GLU A 128 7.72 -3.10 -6.57
C GLU A 128 8.03 -4.54 -6.24
N ALA A 129 7.27 -5.09 -5.27
CA ALA A 129 7.24 -6.50 -5.03
C ALA A 129 6.98 -7.07 -6.42
N PRO A 130 7.87 -7.94 -6.92
CA PRO A 130 7.80 -8.44 -8.29
C PRO A 130 6.34 -8.76 -8.63
N ILE A 131 5.94 -8.61 -9.88
CA ILE A 131 4.56 -8.89 -10.33
C ILE A 131 4.10 -10.34 -9.96
N ASP A 132 5.02 -11.19 -9.48
CA ASP A 132 4.83 -12.51 -8.86
C ASP A 132 4.73 -12.57 -7.31
N ALA A 133 4.72 -11.45 -6.59
CA ALA A 133 4.91 -11.45 -5.14
C ALA A 133 3.61 -11.63 -4.34
N LEU A 134 3.71 -12.44 -3.30
CA LEU A 134 2.72 -12.52 -2.22
C LEU A 134 2.72 -11.22 -1.42
N VAL A 135 1.62 -10.47 -1.50
CA VAL A 135 1.41 -9.22 -0.75
C VAL A 135 0.42 -9.46 0.38
N VAL A 136 0.79 -9.03 1.60
CA VAL A 136 -0.07 -9.10 2.78
C VAL A 136 -0.40 -7.67 3.22
N ASP A 137 -1.62 -7.23 2.95
CA ASP A 137 -2.13 -5.97 3.48
C ASP A 137 -2.65 -6.18 4.90
N SER A 138 -1.81 -5.80 5.86
CA SER A 138 -2.10 -5.88 7.29
C SER A 138 -3.25 -4.97 7.73
N LYS A 139 -3.46 -3.84 7.07
CA LYS A 139 -4.52 -2.87 7.45
C LYS A 139 -5.87 -3.34 6.94
N ALA A 140 -5.95 -3.75 5.68
CA ALA A 140 -7.19 -4.22 5.06
C ALA A 140 -7.54 -5.68 5.43
N ARG A 141 -6.63 -6.40 6.11
CA ARG A 141 -6.68 -7.86 6.32
C ARG A 141 -6.88 -8.64 5.02
N GLN A 142 -6.13 -8.25 4.00
CA GLN A 142 -6.22 -8.83 2.66
C GLN A 142 -4.88 -9.40 2.21
N VAL A 143 -4.94 -10.44 1.38
CA VAL A 143 -3.76 -11.10 0.81
C VAL A 143 -3.94 -11.14 -0.70
N TYR A 144 -2.87 -10.80 -1.42
CA TYR A 144 -2.84 -10.83 -2.88
C TYR A 144 -1.72 -11.76 -3.35
N VAL A 145 -2.02 -12.56 -4.35
CA VAL A 145 -1.07 -13.45 -5.02
C VAL A 145 -1.05 -13.06 -6.49
N LYS A 146 0.12 -12.69 -7.02
CA LYS A 146 0.27 -12.20 -8.40
C LYS A 146 -0.71 -11.05 -8.72
N GLY A 147 -0.88 -10.15 -7.76
CA GLY A 147 -1.80 -9.00 -7.84
C GLY A 147 -3.30 -9.33 -7.72
N LYS A 148 -3.71 -10.60 -7.60
CA LYS A 148 -5.11 -10.99 -7.40
C LYS A 148 -5.41 -11.19 -5.92
N ARG A 149 -6.47 -10.55 -5.44
CA ARG A 149 -6.95 -10.72 -4.06
C ARG A 149 -7.41 -12.17 -3.84
N LEU A 150 -7.01 -12.76 -2.72
CA LEU A 150 -7.54 -14.04 -2.28
C LEU A 150 -9.03 -13.92 -1.93
N ASP A 151 -9.84 -14.72 -2.60
CA ASP A 151 -11.27 -14.87 -2.35
C ASP A 151 -11.59 -16.37 -2.30
N PRO A 152 -12.24 -16.90 -1.24
CA PRO A 152 -12.58 -16.22 0.02
C PRO A 152 -11.33 -15.74 0.78
N PRO A 153 -11.43 -14.71 1.65
CA PRO A 153 -10.30 -14.26 2.45
C PRO A 153 -9.77 -15.39 3.34
N LEU A 154 -8.49 -15.29 3.72
CA LEU A 154 -7.91 -16.28 4.64
C LEU A 154 -8.62 -16.22 6.00
N PRO A 155 -8.84 -17.37 6.65
CA PRO A 155 -9.33 -17.37 8.02
C PRO A 155 -8.29 -16.74 8.96
N ARG A 156 -8.75 -16.36 10.16
CA ARG A 156 -7.99 -15.50 11.07
C ARG A 156 -6.59 -16.03 11.37
N LYS A 157 -6.45 -17.31 11.71
CA LYS A 157 -5.16 -17.91 12.09
C LYS A 157 -4.16 -17.95 10.94
N GLU A 158 -4.64 -18.25 9.74
CA GLU A 158 -3.84 -18.26 8.52
C GLU A 158 -3.39 -16.86 8.13
N PHE A 159 -4.26 -15.86 8.32
CA PHE A 159 -3.90 -14.46 8.11
C PHE A 159 -2.88 -13.98 9.15
N ASP A 160 -3.14 -14.25 10.44
CA ASP A 160 -2.27 -13.82 11.54
C ASP A 160 -0.86 -14.46 11.40
N LEU A 161 -0.77 -15.71 10.91
CA LEU A 161 0.49 -16.35 10.53
C LEU A 161 1.21 -15.57 9.42
N LEU A 162 0.53 -15.27 8.31
CA LEU A 162 1.13 -14.51 7.21
C LEU A 162 1.51 -13.09 7.61
N GLN A 163 0.72 -12.44 8.47
CA GLN A 163 1.00 -11.12 9.00
C GLN A 163 2.29 -11.11 9.81
N LEU A 164 2.46 -12.06 10.72
CA LEU A 164 3.69 -12.22 11.51
C LEU A 164 4.91 -12.42 10.60
N LEU A 165 4.83 -13.37 9.67
CA LEU A 165 5.93 -13.67 8.77
C LEU A 165 6.24 -12.52 7.80
N ASN A 166 5.24 -11.72 7.44
CA ASN A 166 5.42 -10.55 6.57
C ASN A 166 6.06 -9.39 7.32
N ALA A 167 5.76 -9.21 8.61
CA ALA A 167 6.44 -8.23 9.46
C ALA A 167 7.93 -8.54 9.65
N LYS A 168 8.30 -9.83 9.57
CA LYS A 168 9.68 -10.35 9.64
C LYS A 168 10.14 -10.95 8.30
N ARG A 169 9.72 -10.37 7.17
CA ARG A 169 9.99 -10.94 5.84
C ARG A 169 11.50 -11.12 5.61
N GLY A 170 11.88 -12.27 5.06
CA GLY A 170 13.28 -12.67 4.88
C GLY A 170 13.90 -13.35 6.11
N GLU A 171 13.37 -13.11 7.31
CA GLU A 171 13.83 -13.70 8.56
C GLU A 171 13.03 -14.95 8.93
N ALA A 172 13.69 -15.92 9.56
CA ALA A 172 13.04 -17.11 10.07
C ALA A 172 12.34 -16.80 11.40
N VAL A 173 11.08 -17.22 11.52
CA VAL A 173 10.30 -17.15 12.76
C VAL A 173 10.18 -18.54 13.35
N SER A 174 10.45 -18.67 14.66
CA SER A 174 10.43 -19.95 15.36
C SER A 174 8.99 -20.48 15.52
N ARG A 175 8.86 -21.79 15.74
CA ARG A 175 7.55 -22.40 16.01
C ARG A 175 6.89 -21.85 17.28
N ASP A 176 7.68 -21.60 18.33
CA ASP A 176 7.17 -21.06 19.59
C ASP A 176 6.64 -19.64 19.43
N GLU A 177 7.33 -18.80 18.64
CA GLU A 177 6.86 -17.45 18.34
C GLU A 177 5.59 -17.48 17.47
N ILE A 178 5.54 -18.36 16.48
CA ILE A 178 4.34 -18.58 15.68
C ILE A 178 3.17 -19.04 16.54
N ALA A 179 3.39 -19.99 17.45
CA ALA A 179 2.38 -20.48 18.39
C ALA A 179 1.83 -19.34 19.26
N GLY A 180 2.72 -18.59 19.90
CA GLY A 180 2.34 -17.48 20.80
C GLY A 180 1.60 -16.35 20.09
N HIS A 181 1.86 -16.12 18.81
CA HIS A 181 1.17 -15.09 18.03
C HIS A 181 -0.18 -15.56 17.46
N VAL A 182 -0.20 -16.72 16.80
CA VAL A 182 -1.36 -17.22 16.04
C VAL A 182 -2.42 -17.88 16.94
N TRP A 183 -2.01 -18.38 18.10
CA TRP A 183 -2.88 -18.93 19.14
C TRP A 183 -2.75 -18.13 20.44
N ALA A 184 -2.60 -16.81 20.35
CA ALA A 184 -2.49 -15.93 21.53
C ALA A 184 -3.66 -16.07 22.52
N GLU A 185 -4.81 -16.58 22.07
CA GLU A 185 -5.96 -16.87 22.94
C GLU A 185 -5.78 -18.12 23.83
N ARG A 186 -4.68 -18.87 23.66
CA ARG A 186 -4.36 -20.10 24.42
C ARG A 186 -2.96 -20.05 25.02
N PRO A 187 -2.65 -19.09 25.91
CA PRO A 187 -1.29 -18.92 26.45
C PRO A 187 -0.77 -20.13 27.22
N ASP A 188 -1.66 -20.90 27.86
CA ASP A 188 -1.31 -22.08 28.67
C ASP A 188 -1.44 -23.41 27.91
N SER A 189 -1.77 -23.37 26.61
CA SER A 189 -1.87 -24.58 25.79
C SER A 189 -0.59 -24.83 25.01
N ASP A 190 -0.07 -26.05 25.09
CA ASP A 190 1.03 -26.51 24.24
C ASP A 190 0.51 -26.69 22.81
N VAL A 191 0.68 -25.65 21.98
CA VAL A 191 0.33 -25.72 20.55
C VAL A 191 1.35 -26.61 19.87
N GLY A 192 0.93 -27.84 19.57
CA GLY A 192 1.82 -28.82 18.97
C GLY A 192 2.30 -28.42 17.58
N ASN A 193 3.51 -28.86 17.21
CA ASN A 193 4.09 -28.67 15.88
C ASN A 193 3.14 -29.03 14.74
N HIS A 194 2.29 -30.04 14.94
CA HIS A 194 1.29 -30.46 13.97
C HIS A 194 0.26 -29.37 13.66
N GLU A 195 -0.21 -28.61 14.66
CA GLU A 195 -1.19 -27.53 14.44
C GLU A 195 -0.58 -26.40 13.60
N ILE A 196 0.69 -26.08 13.87
CA ILE A 196 1.46 -25.10 13.09
C ILE A 196 1.63 -25.59 11.65
N GLU A 197 2.00 -26.86 11.46
CA GLU A 197 2.15 -27.48 10.14
C GLU A 197 0.84 -27.48 9.34
N GLN A 198 -0.30 -27.75 9.99
CA GLN A 198 -1.62 -27.70 9.36
C GLN A 198 -1.98 -26.26 8.96
N CYS A 199 -1.69 -25.26 9.81
CA CYS A 199 -1.91 -23.86 9.49
C CYS A 199 -1.06 -23.43 8.27
N VAL A 200 0.24 -23.76 8.28
CA VAL A 200 1.16 -23.51 7.17
C VAL A 200 0.69 -24.20 5.89
N HIS A 201 0.24 -25.45 5.97
CA HIS A 201 -0.26 -26.18 4.82
C HIS A 201 -1.48 -25.48 4.20
N ARG A 202 -2.45 -25.05 5.01
CA ARG A 202 -3.64 -24.32 4.53
C ARG A 202 -3.27 -22.98 3.90
N VAL A 203 -2.29 -22.27 4.45
CA VAL A 203 -1.75 -21.06 3.82
C VAL A 203 -1.14 -21.39 2.45
N ARG A 204 -0.28 -22.41 2.37
CA ARG A 204 0.37 -22.80 1.11
C ARG A 204 -0.62 -23.18 0.02
N VAL A 205 -1.69 -23.91 0.35
CA VAL A 205 -2.77 -24.24 -0.60
C VAL A 205 -3.39 -22.99 -1.24
N ARG A 206 -3.37 -21.86 -0.53
CA ARG A 206 -3.97 -20.60 -0.98
C ARG A 206 -2.99 -19.69 -1.69
N VAL A 207 -1.71 -19.71 -1.31
CA VAL A 207 -0.71 -18.73 -1.78
C VAL A 207 0.33 -19.27 -2.74
N GLU A 208 0.56 -20.59 -2.77
CA GLU A 208 1.59 -21.22 -3.61
C GLU A 208 0.99 -21.80 -4.88
N GLU A 209 1.73 -21.74 -5.99
CA GLU A 209 1.41 -22.54 -7.18
C GLU A 209 1.57 -24.05 -6.92
N SER A 210 2.55 -24.41 -6.09
CA SER A 210 2.81 -25.80 -5.70
C SER A 210 3.16 -25.90 -4.22
N THR A 211 2.34 -26.60 -3.45
CA THR A 211 2.54 -26.76 -2.00
C THR A 211 3.76 -27.62 -1.65
N SER A 212 4.23 -28.46 -2.57
CA SER A 212 5.42 -29.30 -2.42
C SER A 212 6.73 -28.59 -2.81
N LYS A 213 6.63 -27.48 -3.54
CA LYS A 213 7.75 -26.60 -3.92
C LYS A 213 7.38 -25.13 -3.63
N PRO A 214 7.24 -24.77 -2.34
CA PRO A 214 6.81 -23.43 -1.97
C PRO A 214 7.86 -22.40 -2.40
N GLN A 215 7.40 -21.28 -2.93
CA GLN A 215 8.22 -20.14 -3.32
C GLN A 215 8.08 -18.97 -2.34
N HIS A 216 6.93 -18.84 -1.68
CA HIS A 216 6.68 -17.71 -0.78
C HIS A 216 6.89 -18.09 0.68
N LEU A 217 6.27 -19.18 1.15
CA LEU A 217 6.31 -19.63 2.54
C LEU A 217 7.30 -20.79 2.70
N ILE A 218 8.54 -20.45 3.07
CA ILE A 218 9.68 -21.39 3.10
C ILE A 218 9.81 -22.04 4.48
N THR A 219 10.02 -23.36 4.49
CA THR A 219 10.35 -24.09 5.72
C THR A 219 11.83 -23.95 6.05
N VAL A 220 12.12 -23.49 7.26
CA VAL A 220 13.47 -23.49 7.84
C VAL A 220 13.59 -24.71 8.73
N ARG A 221 14.21 -25.78 8.20
CA ARG A 221 14.27 -27.10 8.85
C ARG A 221 14.80 -26.99 10.28
N GLY A 222 14.15 -27.67 11.22
CA GLY A 222 14.51 -27.67 12.64
C GLY A 222 14.16 -26.40 13.42
N PHE A 223 13.71 -25.32 12.76
CA PHE A 223 13.51 -24.03 13.43
C PHE A 223 12.08 -23.50 13.28
N GLY A 224 11.60 -23.28 12.05
CA GLY A 224 10.28 -22.71 11.80
C GLY A 224 10.06 -22.34 10.35
N TYR A 225 9.55 -21.14 10.08
CA TYR A 225 9.11 -20.71 8.75
C TYR A 225 9.51 -19.27 8.47
N LYS A 226 9.66 -18.93 7.19
CA LYS A 226 9.90 -17.56 6.73
C LYS A 226 9.06 -17.25 5.50
N LEU A 227 8.74 -15.98 5.29
CA LEU A 227 8.36 -15.50 3.97
C LEU A 227 9.62 -15.09 3.20
N ASP A 228 9.69 -15.48 1.93
CA ASP A 228 10.79 -15.08 1.06
C ASP A 228 10.76 -13.57 0.74
N ALA A 229 11.94 -13.02 0.45
CA ALA A 229 12.17 -11.58 0.31
C ALA A 229 11.65 -11.03 -1.03
#